data_AF-A0A954QYS7-F1
#
_entry.id   AF-A0A954QYS7-F1
#
_cell.length_a   1.000
_cell.length_b   1.000
_cell.length_c   1.000
_cell.angle_alpha   90.00
_cell.angle_beta   90.00
_cell.angle_gamma   90.00
#
_symmetry.space_group_name_H-M   'P 1'
#
loop_
_entity.id
_entity.type
_entity.pdbx_description
1 polymer ?
#
loop_
_entity_poly.entity_id
_entity_poly.type
_entity_poly.pdbx_seq_one_letter_code
_entity_poly.pdbx_strand_id
1 'polypeptide(L)'
;MKTYSIHCLGRTMAMLGIIWLCSIANVSAQNADRETTTWVKDALKHDQRIHASQLDVVTHDGIVTLTGHVPTIAAQRYAVQEAEKIKGVTGVTDELQVDVEKLEDIDIVHDVQQRLEHNATIETKHLHVTCLDGQVTLDGEVADYAEEQEAGLVASEVRGVRGVNNYLISKYSGKHSDDQIERDVWAALNRDVYLSGLPFNVNVKDGEVTLTGKVGNAYEKSRASDEIHQIEQVKAVNNRLAVDPSLGNGVRTGHTWPSEEALQASLKEDLDHDSRIDAADITVDVEYGHAVLDGSVTTNREKRIAEQDAYDIVGVTSVANHLTINAPLCDDHLLDTLIESELRSDAMLHRFDLGIHSAAGTVTITGKVDTVYEKTHAEDVVGHVRGVRSIDNRISVSEAKRLSDAELKAAIQSRLKHNRETSFCGDDIRVEVLNGVAVLSGSVDLAIERYQAERVAFHTAGIWKVENRLVIEGVDYPWEEWQQEIPKDFDGLFFPRCYFNYG
;
A
#
# COMPACT_ATOMS: atom_id res chain seq x y z
N MET A 1 75.69 22.79 -19.50
CA MET A 1 74.92 23.57 -18.49
C MET A 1 73.46 23.17 -18.58
N LYS A 2 72.80 23.07 -17.43
CA LYS A 2 71.51 22.40 -17.17
C LYS A 2 70.27 23.13 -17.73
N THR A 3 69.24 22.32 -17.94
CA THR A 3 67.78 22.52 -18.17
C THR A 3 67.03 23.14 -16.99
N TYR A 4 65.91 23.85 -17.24
CA TYR A 4 64.63 23.89 -16.48
C TYR A 4 63.53 24.51 -17.39
N SER A 5 62.55 23.77 -17.93
CA SER A 5 61.32 23.15 -17.38
C SER A 5 60.10 24.09 -17.38
N ILE A 6 59.34 24.06 -18.48
CA ILE A 6 58.00 24.65 -18.66
C ILE A 6 57.00 23.52 -18.43
N HIS A 7 56.56 23.29 -17.19
CA HIS A 7 55.54 22.27 -16.90
C HIS A 7 54.58 22.61 -15.73
N CYS A 8 54.58 23.86 -15.22
CA CYS A 8 53.87 24.17 -13.97
C CYS A 8 52.54 24.94 -14.10
N LEU A 9 52.16 25.49 -15.27
CA LEU A 9 50.91 26.28 -15.39
C LEU A 9 49.65 25.49 -15.81
N GLY A 10 49.80 24.28 -16.37
CA GLY A 10 48.62 23.48 -16.80
C GLY A 10 47.91 22.72 -15.68
N ARG A 11 48.59 22.45 -14.55
CA ARG A 11 48.02 21.64 -13.46
C ARG A 11 47.21 22.46 -12.45
N THR A 12 47.45 23.76 -12.30
CA THR A 12 46.74 24.62 -11.34
C THR A 12 45.37 25.08 -11.86
N MET A 13 45.22 25.34 -13.16
CA MET A 13 43.91 25.65 -13.76
C MET A 13 42.97 24.44 -13.75
N ALA A 14 43.49 23.23 -13.99
CA ALA A 14 42.70 22.01 -13.89
C ALA A 14 42.23 21.73 -12.44
N MET A 15 43.09 21.99 -11.44
CA MET A 15 42.74 21.81 -10.02
C MET A 15 41.70 22.83 -9.52
N LEU A 16 41.82 24.10 -9.93
CA LEU A 16 40.82 25.13 -9.61
C LEU A 16 39.48 24.86 -10.31
N GLY A 17 39.50 24.38 -11.56
CA GLY A 17 38.30 23.94 -12.27
C GLY A 17 37.62 22.75 -11.58
N ILE A 18 38.38 21.75 -11.12
CA ILE A 18 37.85 20.58 -10.39
C ILE A 18 37.30 21.00 -9.01
N ILE A 19 38.00 21.85 -8.25
CA ILE A 19 37.51 22.32 -6.94
C ILE A 19 36.24 23.18 -7.09
N TRP A 20 36.16 24.00 -8.14
CA TRP A 20 34.99 24.83 -8.42
C TRP A 20 33.80 24.00 -8.93
N LEU A 21 34.04 23.01 -9.81
CA LEU A 21 33.03 22.03 -10.24
C LEU A 21 32.51 21.17 -9.08
N CYS A 22 33.40 20.69 -8.19
CA CYS A 22 33.00 19.97 -6.98
C CYS A 22 32.19 20.87 -6.02
N SER A 23 32.53 22.15 -5.92
CA SER A 23 31.79 23.11 -5.07
C SER A 23 30.38 23.38 -5.62
N ILE A 24 30.22 23.50 -6.94
CA ILE A 24 28.92 23.69 -7.59
C ILE A 24 28.07 22.41 -7.48
N ALA A 25 28.67 21.23 -7.70
CA ALA A 25 27.99 19.94 -7.56
C ALA A 25 27.48 19.70 -6.13
N ASN A 26 28.27 20.06 -5.11
CA ASN A 26 27.84 19.98 -3.70
C ASN A 26 26.68 20.93 -3.40
N VAL A 27 26.67 22.15 -3.93
CA VAL A 27 25.56 23.09 -3.74
C VAL A 27 24.29 22.62 -4.45
N SER A 28 24.40 22.03 -5.65
CA SER A 28 23.23 21.46 -6.35
C SER A 28 22.65 20.24 -5.62
N ALA A 29 23.50 19.35 -5.09
CA ALA A 29 23.05 18.20 -4.31
C ALA A 29 22.37 18.64 -3.00
N GLN A 30 22.96 19.60 -2.28
CA GLN A 30 22.33 20.17 -1.08
C GLN A 30 21.00 20.86 -1.37
N ASN A 31 20.85 21.52 -2.52
CA ASN A 31 19.57 22.12 -2.90
C ASN A 31 18.52 21.04 -3.23
N ALA A 32 18.91 19.95 -3.90
CA ALA A 32 18.02 18.83 -4.19
C ALA A 32 17.54 18.15 -2.89
N ASP A 33 18.44 17.87 -1.95
CA ASP A 33 18.08 17.29 -0.64
C ASP A 33 17.11 18.19 0.13
N ARG A 34 17.31 19.50 0.11
CA ARG A 34 16.40 20.46 0.76
C ARG A 34 15.00 20.46 0.15
N GLU A 35 14.91 20.35 -1.17
CA GLU A 35 13.62 20.20 -1.85
C GLU A 35 12.97 18.87 -1.48
N THR A 36 13.71 17.76 -1.53
CA THR A 36 13.22 16.44 -1.10
C THR A 36 12.73 16.45 0.35
N THR A 37 13.49 17.02 1.29
CA THR A 37 13.04 17.19 2.68
C THR A 37 11.73 17.97 2.75
N THR A 38 11.57 19.03 1.94
CA THR A 38 10.35 19.85 1.93
C THR A 38 9.14 19.02 1.47
N TRP A 39 9.28 18.26 0.40
CA TRP A 39 8.18 17.45 -0.15
C TRP A 39 7.83 16.24 0.71
N VAL A 40 8.81 15.61 1.35
CA VAL A 40 8.54 14.57 2.36
C VAL A 40 7.77 15.17 3.53
N LYS A 41 8.21 16.30 4.10
CA LYS A 41 7.47 16.97 5.19
C LYS A 41 6.04 17.33 4.77
N ASP A 42 5.86 17.82 3.55
CA ASP A 42 4.55 18.17 3.01
C ASP A 42 3.62 16.95 2.88
N ALA A 43 4.13 15.84 2.34
CA ALA A 43 3.36 14.60 2.19
C ALA A 43 2.95 14.01 3.55
N LEU A 44 3.90 13.87 4.48
CA LEU A 44 3.64 13.32 5.81
C LEU A 44 2.64 14.16 6.59
N LYS A 45 2.75 15.50 6.51
CA LYS A 45 1.85 16.43 7.19
C LYS A 45 0.39 16.27 6.76
N HIS A 46 0.17 16.01 5.47
CA HIS A 46 -1.18 15.94 4.91
C HIS A 46 -1.76 14.53 4.87
N ASP A 47 -0.99 13.50 5.22
CA ASP A 47 -1.52 12.14 5.31
C ASP A 47 -2.22 11.90 6.66
N GLN A 48 -3.52 11.62 6.62
CA GLN A 48 -4.32 11.40 7.83
C GLN A 48 -3.93 10.14 8.61
N ARG A 49 -3.18 9.21 8.01
CA ARG A 49 -2.78 7.93 8.64
C ARG A 49 -1.58 8.06 9.59
N ILE A 50 -0.81 9.15 9.49
CA ILE A 50 0.54 9.24 10.06
C ILE A 50 0.59 10.11 11.33
N HIS A 51 -0.31 11.08 11.47
CA HIS A 51 -0.32 12.06 12.57
C HIS A 51 1.04 12.79 12.73
N ALA A 52 1.58 13.38 11.66
CA ALA A 52 2.95 13.88 11.56
C ALA A 52 3.37 15.08 12.47
N SER A 53 2.58 15.44 13.47
CA SER A 53 2.84 16.60 14.35
C SER A 53 4.11 16.51 15.20
N GLN A 54 4.68 15.31 15.33
CA GLN A 54 5.88 15.01 16.11
C GLN A 54 6.98 14.36 15.26
N LEU A 55 6.97 14.59 13.93
CA LEU A 55 7.95 14.03 13.00
C LEU A 55 8.93 15.09 12.50
N ASP A 56 10.19 14.72 12.48
CA ASP A 56 11.27 15.46 11.86
C ASP A 56 11.88 14.66 10.71
N VAL A 57 12.23 15.39 9.66
CA VAL A 57 12.75 14.83 8.40
C VAL A 57 14.03 15.55 8.05
N VAL A 58 15.07 14.77 7.76
CA VAL A 58 16.36 15.23 7.22
C VAL A 58 16.68 14.40 5.99
N THR A 59 17.28 15.00 4.97
CA THR A 59 17.74 14.29 3.76
C THR A 59 19.22 14.55 3.55
N HIS A 60 19.95 13.48 3.22
CA HIS A 60 21.35 13.54 2.82
C HIS A 60 21.61 12.58 1.66
N ASP A 61 22.07 13.11 0.53
CA ASP A 61 22.35 12.37 -0.70
C ASP A 61 21.15 11.49 -1.13
N GLY A 62 19.94 12.04 -1.08
CA GLY A 62 18.68 11.36 -1.38
C GLY A 62 18.19 10.35 -0.32
N ILE A 63 18.97 10.09 0.74
CA ILE A 63 18.56 9.24 1.85
C ILE A 63 17.82 10.09 2.87
N VAL A 64 16.56 9.74 3.13
CA VAL A 64 15.69 10.43 4.09
C VAL A 64 15.79 9.75 5.43
N THR A 65 16.11 10.48 6.50
CA THR A 65 15.99 9.99 7.88
C THR A 65 14.73 10.57 8.51
N LEU A 66 13.85 9.68 8.99
CA LEU A 66 12.64 10.02 9.73
C LEU A 66 12.91 9.84 11.22
N THR A 67 12.66 10.88 12.02
CA THR A 67 12.83 10.87 13.48
C THR A 67 11.59 11.43 14.17
N GLY A 68 11.38 11.05 15.42
CA GLY A 68 10.26 11.56 16.22
C GLY A 68 9.32 10.45 16.69
N HIS A 69 8.05 10.81 16.92
CA HIS A 69 7.07 9.91 17.54
C HIS A 69 5.84 9.70 16.66
N VAL A 70 5.33 8.47 16.65
CA VAL A 70 4.08 8.06 15.99
C VAL A 70 3.21 7.27 16.97
N PRO A 71 1.87 7.32 16.85
CA PRO A 71 0.99 6.68 17.82
C PRO A 71 0.84 5.16 17.63
N THR A 72 1.18 4.62 16.45
CA THR A 72 1.00 3.21 16.10
C THR A 72 2.09 2.74 15.14
N ILE A 73 2.33 1.42 15.09
CA ILE A 73 3.24 0.81 14.11
C ILE A 73 2.73 1.04 12.68
N ALA A 74 1.41 1.03 12.46
CA ALA A 74 0.82 1.36 11.16
C ALA A 74 1.21 2.79 10.71
N ALA A 75 1.10 3.79 11.59
CA ALA A 75 1.52 5.16 11.29
C ALA A 75 3.02 5.26 10.97
N GLN A 76 3.87 4.49 11.66
CA GLN A 76 5.30 4.36 11.33
C GLN A 76 5.50 3.86 9.90
N ARG A 77 4.84 2.75 9.54
CA ARG A 77 4.95 2.13 8.21
C ARG A 77 4.46 3.07 7.12
N TYR A 78 3.33 3.74 7.31
CA TYR A 78 2.83 4.72 6.36
C TYR A 78 3.79 5.91 6.20
N ALA A 79 4.47 6.34 7.25
CA ALA A 79 5.49 7.39 7.16
C ALA A 79 6.66 7.00 6.26
N VAL A 80 7.17 5.78 6.41
CA VAL A 80 8.22 5.25 5.55
C VAL A 80 7.74 5.15 4.11
N GLN A 81 6.58 4.53 3.87
CA GLN A 81 6.02 4.33 2.53
C GLN A 81 5.74 5.66 1.81
N GLU A 82 5.11 6.63 2.48
CA GLU A 82 4.85 7.93 1.86
C GLU A 82 6.15 8.66 1.54
N ALA A 83 7.20 8.54 2.37
CA ALA A 83 8.51 9.12 2.09
C ALA A 83 9.19 8.45 0.88
N GLU A 84 9.16 7.12 0.75
CA GLU A 84 9.74 6.38 -0.38
C GLU A 84 9.14 6.76 -1.73
N LYS A 85 7.87 7.19 -1.73
CA LYS A 85 7.16 7.64 -2.92
C LYS A 85 7.56 9.05 -3.36
N ILE A 86 8.30 9.82 -2.56
CA ILE A 86 8.64 11.20 -2.91
C ILE A 86 9.77 11.26 -3.93
N LYS A 87 9.60 12.14 -4.93
CA LYS A 87 10.63 12.41 -5.92
C LYS A 87 11.95 12.87 -5.27
N GLY A 88 13.01 12.12 -5.57
CA GLY A 88 14.37 12.39 -5.10
C GLY A 88 14.81 11.50 -3.93
N VAL A 89 13.88 10.74 -3.35
CA VAL A 89 14.19 9.75 -2.31
C VAL A 89 14.80 8.49 -2.93
N THR A 90 15.99 8.14 -2.48
CA THR A 90 16.74 6.94 -2.88
C THR A 90 16.79 5.88 -1.79
N GLY A 91 16.37 6.23 -0.57
CA GLY A 91 16.19 5.33 0.55
C GLY A 91 15.64 6.07 1.76
N VAL A 92 15.03 5.32 2.68
CA VAL A 92 14.54 5.84 3.95
C VAL A 92 15.23 5.12 5.10
N THR A 93 15.71 5.89 6.08
CA THR A 93 16.19 5.41 7.37
C THR A 93 15.10 5.75 8.39
N ASP A 94 14.49 4.71 8.96
CA ASP A 94 13.46 4.83 9.98
C ASP A 94 14.11 4.85 11.37
N GLU A 95 14.03 5.99 12.04
CA GLU A 95 14.40 6.19 13.45
C GLU A 95 13.20 6.70 14.27
N LEU A 96 11.98 6.38 13.83
CA LEU A 96 10.75 6.73 14.52
C LEU A 96 10.56 5.87 15.78
N GLN A 97 9.93 6.47 16.80
CA GLN A 97 9.54 5.79 18.01
C GLN A 97 8.01 5.66 18.07
N VAL A 98 7.52 4.46 18.34
CA VAL A 98 6.09 4.23 18.54
C VAL A 98 5.73 4.52 19.98
N ASP A 99 5.01 5.62 20.21
CA ASP A 99 4.54 6.04 21.53
C ASP A 99 3.13 5.52 21.76
N VAL A 100 3.04 4.42 22.51
CA VAL A 100 1.79 3.74 22.85
C VAL A 100 1.44 3.91 24.31
N GLU A 101 0.14 3.79 24.60
CA GLU A 101 -0.33 3.69 25.99
C GLU A 101 0.39 2.56 26.72
N LYS A 102 0.78 2.83 27.97
CA LYS A 102 1.42 1.83 28.81
C LYS A 102 0.39 0.82 29.30
N LEU A 103 0.44 -0.38 28.74
CA LEU A 103 -0.29 -1.56 29.21
C LEU A 103 0.67 -2.56 29.84
N GLU A 104 0.15 -3.45 30.67
CA GLU A 104 0.94 -4.57 31.18
C GLU A 104 1.12 -5.60 30.06
N ASP A 105 2.32 -6.17 29.94
CA ASP A 105 2.65 -7.12 28.85
C ASP A 105 1.69 -8.31 28.81
N ILE A 106 1.12 -8.71 29.95
CA ILE A 106 0.13 -9.79 30.00
C ILE A 106 -1.19 -9.43 29.29
N ASP A 107 -1.61 -8.17 29.39
CA ASP A 107 -2.82 -7.70 28.72
C ASP A 107 -2.56 -7.57 27.22
N ILE A 108 -1.36 -7.12 26.82
CA ILE A 108 -0.93 -7.08 25.41
C ILE A 108 -0.90 -8.49 24.81
N VAL A 109 -0.29 -9.46 25.50
CA VAL A 109 -0.26 -10.86 25.03
C VAL A 109 -1.67 -11.41 24.86
N HIS A 110 -2.57 -11.13 25.82
CA HIS A 110 -3.96 -11.56 25.73
C HIS A 110 -4.68 -10.95 24.53
N ASP A 111 -4.58 -9.63 24.35
CA ASP A 111 -5.20 -8.90 23.23
C ASP A 111 -4.65 -9.43 21.88
N VAL A 112 -3.33 -9.64 21.75
CA VAL A 112 -2.73 -10.22 20.52
C VAL A 112 -3.21 -11.64 20.25
N GLN A 113 -3.18 -12.52 21.25
CA GLN A 113 -3.64 -13.91 21.09
C GLN A 113 -5.10 -13.96 20.63
N GLN A 114 -5.95 -13.14 21.25
CA GLN A 114 -7.35 -13.08 20.93
C GLN A 114 -7.59 -12.61 19.48
N ARG A 115 -6.94 -11.51 19.04
CA ARG A 115 -7.10 -11.03 17.65
C ARG A 115 -6.62 -12.06 16.62
N LEU A 116 -5.52 -12.76 16.90
CA LEU A 116 -5.03 -13.84 16.04
C LEU A 116 -6.04 -15.01 15.98
N GLU A 117 -6.67 -15.38 17.11
CA GLU A 117 -7.69 -16.45 17.16
C GLU A 117 -8.98 -16.08 16.43
N HIS A 118 -9.34 -14.79 16.42
CA HIS A 118 -10.54 -14.29 15.73
C HIS A 118 -10.32 -14.08 14.23
N ASN A 119 -9.06 -13.95 13.78
CA ASN A 119 -8.73 -13.72 12.37
C ASN A 119 -9.16 -14.93 11.52
N ALA A 120 -9.80 -14.64 10.39
CA ALA A 120 -10.31 -15.66 9.49
C ALA A 120 -9.22 -16.42 8.70
N THR A 121 -8.03 -15.84 8.56
CA THR A 121 -6.94 -16.33 7.69
C THR A 121 -5.78 -16.98 8.45
N ILE A 122 -5.78 -16.95 9.80
CA ILE A 122 -4.69 -17.47 10.63
C ILE A 122 -5.14 -18.74 11.40
N GLU A 123 -4.34 -19.80 11.33
CA GLU A 123 -4.40 -21.02 12.13
C GLU A 123 -3.47 -20.89 13.35
N THR A 124 -4.04 -20.54 14.50
CA THR A 124 -3.26 -20.20 15.71
C THR A 124 -2.70 -21.39 16.48
N LYS A 125 -3.04 -22.63 16.12
CA LYS A 125 -2.74 -23.84 16.90
C LYS A 125 -1.26 -24.03 17.25
N HIS A 126 -0.37 -23.55 16.39
CA HIS A 126 1.08 -23.68 16.54
C HIS A 126 1.80 -22.34 16.77
N LEU A 127 1.04 -21.28 17.05
CA LEU A 127 1.55 -19.93 17.27
C LEU A 127 1.72 -19.66 18.77
N HIS A 128 2.85 -19.08 19.13
CA HIS A 128 3.17 -18.63 20.47
C HIS A 128 3.42 -17.12 20.48
N VAL A 129 2.83 -16.43 21.45
CA VAL A 129 2.96 -14.98 21.64
C VAL A 129 3.64 -14.72 22.97
N THR A 130 4.69 -13.91 22.94
CA THR A 130 5.31 -13.34 24.15
C THR A 130 5.43 -11.84 24.00
N CYS A 131 5.53 -11.12 25.12
CA CYS A 131 5.72 -9.67 25.12
C CYS A 131 6.69 -9.28 26.24
N LEU A 132 7.55 -8.30 25.95
CA LEU A 132 8.41 -7.64 26.92
C LEU A 132 8.46 -6.13 26.63
N ASP A 133 7.97 -5.32 27.55
CA ASP A 133 7.89 -3.85 27.46
C ASP A 133 7.22 -3.36 26.16
N GLY A 134 6.12 -4.01 25.78
CA GLY A 134 5.39 -3.77 24.54
C GLY A 134 6.05 -4.30 23.26
N GLN A 135 7.21 -4.96 23.36
CA GLN A 135 7.82 -5.68 22.23
C GLN A 135 7.22 -7.08 22.15
N VAL A 136 6.33 -7.30 21.18
CA VAL A 136 5.71 -8.60 20.92
C VAL A 136 6.67 -9.47 20.13
N THR A 137 6.72 -10.76 20.47
CA THR A 137 7.41 -11.77 19.68
C THR A 137 6.43 -12.89 19.31
N LEU A 138 6.35 -13.18 18.01
CA LEU A 138 5.57 -14.27 17.44
C LEU A 138 6.53 -15.40 17.05
N ASP A 139 6.32 -16.59 17.59
CA ASP A 139 7.10 -17.81 17.28
C ASP A 139 6.14 -18.94 16.92
N GLY A 140 6.57 -19.88 16.08
CA GLY A 140 5.73 -21.03 15.75
C GLY A 140 5.78 -21.42 14.28
N GLU A 141 4.73 -22.11 13.86
CA GLU A 141 4.58 -22.61 12.49
C GLU A 141 3.27 -22.09 11.89
N VAL A 142 3.33 -21.62 10.65
CA VAL A 142 2.18 -21.21 9.82
C VAL A 142 2.21 -21.97 8.49
N ALA A 143 1.09 -21.98 7.77
CA ALA A 143 0.97 -22.69 6.50
C ALA A 143 1.89 -22.09 5.42
N ASP A 144 1.90 -20.76 5.31
CA ASP A 144 2.60 -20.02 4.27
C ASP A 144 3.05 -18.63 4.76
N TYR A 145 3.69 -17.88 3.86
CA TYR A 145 4.18 -16.54 4.13
C TYR A 145 3.05 -15.49 4.24
N ALA A 146 1.93 -15.67 3.53
CA ALA A 146 0.79 -14.76 3.63
C ALA A 146 0.22 -14.75 5.05
N GLU A 147 0.10 -15.94 5.65
CA GLU A 147 -0.31 -16.12 7.04
C GLU A 147 0.72 -15.55 8.03
N GLU A 148 2.02 -15.74 7.78
CA GLU A 148 3.11 -15.10 8.56
C GLU A 148 2.97 -13.58 8.60
N GLN A 149 2.77 -12.95 7.43
CA GLN A 149 2.64 -11.50 7.31
C GLN A 149 1.37 -10.98 7.98
N GLU A 150 0.26 -11.71 7.83
CA GLU A 150 -0.99 -11.33 8.48
C GLU A 150 -0.88 -11.41 10.01
N ALA A 151 -0.26 -12.47 10.55
CA ALA A 151 -0.04 -12.57 11.99
C ALA A 151 0.80 -11.39 12.52
N GLY A 152 1.85 -11.01 11.79
CA GLY A 152 2.66 -9.83 12.09
C GLY A 152 1.86 -8.53 12.04
N LEU A 153 1.01 -8.36 11.02
CA LEU A 153 0.15 -7.19 10.85
C LEU A 153 -0.86 -7.08 12.00
N VAL A 154 -1.65 -8.13 12.25
CA VAL A 154 -2.66 -8.19 13.31
C VAL A 154 -2.03 -7.88 14.67
N ALA A 155 -0.87 -8.48 14.98
CA ALA A 155 -0.16 -8.19 16.21
C ALA A 155 0.30 -6.72 16.29
N SER A 156 0.71 -6.13 15.17
CA SER A 156 1.18 -4.74 15.12
C SER A 156 0.07 -3.70 15.30
N GLU A 157 -1.19 -4.09 15.10
CA GLU A 157 -2.37 -3.24 15.26
C GLU A 157 -2.95 -3.29 16.67
N VAL A 158 -2.39 -4.10 17.58
CA VAL A 158 -2.86 -4.18 18.96
C VAL A 158 -2.35 -2.98 19.78
N ARG A 159 -3.24 -2.40 20.59
CA ARG A 159 -2.89 -1.32 21.53
C ARG A 159 -1.77 -1.76 22.49
N GLY A 160 -0.87 -0.84 22.82
CA GLY A 160 0.28 -1.13 23.68
C GLY A 160 1.44 -1.85 22.99
N VAL A 161 1.28 -2.34 21.76
CA VAL A 161 2.37 -2.94 20.98
C VAL A 161 3.27 -1.84 20.40
N ARG A 162 4.55 -1.87 20.79
CA ARG A 162 5.60 -0.95 20.32
C ARG A 162 6.40 -1.50 19.16
N GLY A 163 6.48 -2.81 19.04
CA GLY A 163 7.18 -3.50 17.98
C GLY A 163 6.81 -4.98 17.94
N VAL A 164 6.97 -5.60 16.77
CA VAL A 164 6.71 -7.02 16.55
C VAL A 164 7.97 -7.67 16.00
N ASN A 165 8.48 -8.68 16.71
CA ASN A 165 9.48 -9.61 16.21
C ASN A 165 8.75 -10.83 15.67
N ASN A 166 8.66 -10.96 14.35
CA ASN A 166 8.02 -12.11 13.72
C ASN A 166 9.08 -13.18 13.39
N TYR A 167 9.02 -14.31 14.09
CA TYR A 167 9.87 -15.48 13.91
C TYR A 167 9.05 -16.73 13.54
N LEU A 168 7.84 -16.53 13.01
CA LEU A 168 7.02 -17.62 12.47
C LEU A 168 7.76 -18.29 11.30
N ILE A 169 7.54 -19.59 11.15
CA ILE A 169 8.16 -20.40 10.10
C ILE A 169 7.06 -20.97 9.21
N SER A 170 7.03 -20.58 7.95
CA SER A 170 6.13 -21.15 6.94
C SER A 170 6.52 -22.59 6.56
N LYS A 171 5.53 -23.49 6.55
CA LYS A 171 5.69 -24.90 6.18
C LYS A 171 4.88 -25.28 4.95
N TYR A 172 5.37 -24.86 3.79
CA TYR A 172 4.79 -25.25 2.50
C TYR A 172 4.70 -26.77 2.31
N SER A 173 3.55 -27.25 1.83
CA SER A 173 3.35 -28.65 1.45
C SER A 173 3.80 -28.90 0.00
N GLY A 174 5.11 -28.82 -0.26
CA GLY A 174 5.63 -28.94 -1.62
C GLY A 174 7.15 -28.80 -1.71
N LYS A 175 7.71 -29.06 -2.89
CA LYS A 175 9.10 -28.68 -3.23
C LYS A 175 9.14 -28.10 -4.62
N HIS A 176 9.30 -26.79 -4.71
CA HIS A 176 9.73 -26.09 -5.90
C HIS A 176 11.25 -26.17 -5.96
N SER A 177 11.78 -26.48 -7.14
CA SER A 177 13.21 -26.29 -7.40
C SER A 177 13.50 -24.79 -7.45
N ASP A 178 14.72 -24.39 -7.14
CA ASP A 178 15.16 -22.99 -7.32
C ASP A 178 14.86 -22.48 -8.75
N ASP A 179 15.00 -23.32 -9.78
CA ASP A 179 14.65 -22.98 -11.17
C ASP A 179 13.16 -22.65 -11.36
N GLN A 180 12.27 -23.26 -10.56
CA GLN A 180 10.83 -22.98 -10.61
C GLN A 180 10.55 -21.65 -9.91
N ILE A 181 11.08 -21.47 -8.69
CA ILE A 181 10.98 -20.21 -7.95
C ILE A 181 11.53 -19.05 -8.79
N GLU A 182 12.66 -19.21 -9.48
CA GLU A 182 13.21 -18.17 -10.34
C GLU A 182 12.27 -17.80 -11.49
N ARG A 183 11.57 -18.78 -12.10
CA ARG A 183 10.56 -18.51 -13.13
C ARG A 183 9.37 -17.73 -12.56
N ASP A 184 8.89 -18.14 -11.39
CA ASP A 184 7.75 -17.51 -10.73
C ASP A 184 8.08 -16.06 -10.33
N VAL A 185 9.32 -15.82 -9.86
CA VAL A 185 9.84 -14.47 -9.58
C VAL A 185 9.83 -13.60 -10.84
N TRP A 186 10.34 -14.11 -11.96
CA TRP A 186 10.32 -13.35 -13.21
C TRP A 186 8.89 -13.10 -13.71
N ALA A 187 7.96 -14.03 -13.48
CA ALA A 187 6.58 -13.87 -13.85
C ALA A 187 5.93 -12.72 -13.05
N ALA A 188 6.07 -12.73 -11.72
CA ALA A 188 5.56 -11.66 -10.84
C ALA A 188 6.13 -10.28 -11.21
N LEU A 189 7.46 -10.15 -11.33
CA LEU A 189 8.11 -8.88 -11.67
C LEU A 189 7.70 -8.33 -13.04
N ASN A 190 7.35 -9.19 -14.00
CA ASN A 190 6.94 -8.75 -15.34
C ASN A 190 5.45 -8.41 -15.43
N ARG A 191 4.60 -8.98 -14.57
CA ARG A 191 3.16 -8.67 -14.50
C ARG A 191 2.90 -7.34 -13.80
N ASP A 192 3.71 -6.99 -12.83
CA ASP A 192 3.60 -5.74 -12.08
C ASP A 192 3.96 -4.51 -12.93
N VAL A 193 3.00 -3.60 -13.07
CA VAL A 193 3.10 -2.37 -13.86
C VAL A 193 4.24 -1.41 -13.45
N TYR A 194 4.70 -1.46 -12.20
CA TYR A 194 5.81 -0.64 -11.71
C TYR A 194 7.17 -1.30 -11.90
N LEU A 195 7.20 -2.63 -12.00
CA LEU A 195 8.45 -3.40 -12.04
C LEU A 195 8.79 -3.89 -13.46
N SER A 196 7.78 -4.06 -14.32
CA SER A 196 7.95 -4.62 -15.66
C SER A 196 8.99 -3.86 -16.50
N GLY A 197 9.87 -4.63 -17.15
CA GLY A 197 10.92 -4.09 -18.02
C GLY A 197 12.09 -3.39 -17.32
N LEU A 198 12.12 -3.37 -15.98
CA LEU A 198 13.29 -2.90 -15.23
C LEU A 198 14.47 -3.87 -15.35
N PRO A 199 15.73 -3.37 -15.28
CA PRO A 199 16.93 -4.17 -15.46
C PRO A 199 17.27 -4.99 -14.21
N PHE A 200 16.42 -5.99 -13.91
CA PHE A 200 16.63 -6.93 -12.81
C PHE A 200 17.61 -8.04 -13.15
N ASN A 201 18.18 -8.61 -12.10
CA ASN A 201 18.86 -9.90 -12.14
C ASN A 201 18.49 -10.66 -10.87
N VAL A 202 17.94 -11.85 -11.08
CA VAL A 202 17.39 -12.74 -10.06
C VAL A 202 18.29 -13.95 -9.97
N ASN A 203 18.67 -14.34 -8.77
CA ASN A 203 19.34 -15.62 -8.51
C ASN A 203 18.69 -16.28 -7.30
N VAL A 204 18.20 -17.50 -7.47
CA VAL A 204 17.59 -18.28 -6.39
C VAL A 204 18.54 -19.37 -5.93
N LYS A 205 18.67 -19.54 -4.62
CA LYS A 205 19.42 -20.64 -4.04
C LYS A 205 18.78 -21.12 -2.74
N ASP A 206 18.44 -22.40 -2.67
CA ASP A 206 17.81 -23.03 -1.49
C ASP A 206 16.51 -22.31 -1.05
N GLY A 207 15.79 -21.70 -1.99
CA GLY A 207 14.61 -20.85 -1.75
C GLY A 207 14.92 -19.41 -1.31
N GLU A 208 16.19 -19.01 -1.22
CA GLU A 208 16.59 -17.61 -0.98
C GLU A 208 16.77 -16.87 -2.31
N VAL A 209 16.00 -15.80 -2.51
CA VAL A 209 16.04 -14.98 -3.72
C VAL A 209 17.02 -13.82 -3.50
N THR A 210 18.03 -13.70 -4.34
CA THR A 210 18.89 -12.50 -4.39
C THR A 210 18.52 -11.65 -5.59
N LEU A 211 18.05 -10.43 -5.32
CA LEU A 211 17.63 -9.48 -6.35
C LEU A 211 18.70 -8.39 -6.51
N THR A 212 19.24 -8.24 -7.71
CA THR A 212 20.23 -7.21 -8.07
C THR A 212 19.79 -6.47 -9.34
N GLY A 213 20.47 -5.38 -9.69
CA GLY A 213 20.11 -4.55 -10.82
C GLY A 213 19.83 -3.11 -10.39
N LYS A 214 18.92 -2.45 -11.10
CA LYS A 214 18.59 -1.05 -10.83
C LYS A 214 17.09 -0.78 -10.93
N VAL A 215 16.62 0.17 -10.13
CA VAL A 215 15.25 0.69 -10.16
C VAL A 215 15.26 2.23 -10.14
N GLY A 216 14.16 2.86 -10.51
CA GLY A 216 14.04 4.32 -10.60
C GLY A 216 13.84 5.04 -9.26
N ASN A 217 13.33 4.35 -8.24
CA ASN A 217 13.05 4.94 -6.93
C ASN A 217 13.03 3.91 -5.78
N ALA A 218 12.98 4.40 -4.54
CA ALA A 218 12.94 3.57 -3.33
C ALA A 218 11.66 2.73 -3.21
N TYR A 219 10.53 3.23 -3.69
CA TYR A 219 9.27 2.49 -3.67
C TYR A 219 9.30 1.26 -4.60
N GLU A 220 9.76 1.38 -5.85
CA GLU A 220 9.98 0.24 -6.76
C GLU A 220 10.93 -0.79 -6.14
N LYS A 221 11.94 -0.33 -5.38
CA LYS A 221 12.84 -1.22 -4.64
C LYS A 221 12.09 -2.02 -3.57
N SER A 222 11.28 -1.38 -2.73
CA SER A 222 10.50 -2.08 -1.69
C SER A 222 9.47 -3.01 -2.32
N ARG A 223 8.70 -2.51 -3.29
CA ARG A 223 7.65 -3.25 -3.99
C ARG A 223 8.17 -4.54 -4.62
N ALA A 224 9.34 -4.50 -5.26
CA ALA A 224 9.96 -5.72 -5.79
C ALA A 224 10.26 -6.79 -4.73
N SER A 225 10.49 -6.40 -3.47
CA SER A 225 10.64 -7.37 -2.38
C SER A 225 9.29 -7.92 -1.98
N ASP A 226 8.30 -7.05 -1.81
CA ASP A 226 6.94 -7.41 -1.39
C ASP A 226 6.28 -8.39 -2.38
N GLU A 227 6.45 -8.17 -3.69
CA GLU A 227 5.97 -9.07 -4.75
C GLU A 227 6.65 -10.45 -4.67
N ILE A 228 7.97 -10.48 -4.53
CA ILE A 228 8.73 -11.73 -4.50
C ILE A 228 8.42 -12.54 -3.25
N HIS A 229 8.21 -11.87 -2.13
CA HIS A 229 7.93 -12.49 -0.84
C HIS A 229 6.62 -13.28 -0.84
N GLN A 230 5.65 -12.93 -1.69
CA GLN A 230 4.36 -13.62 -1.80
C GLN A 230 4.44 -14.95 -2.58
N ILE A 231 5.54 -15.18 -3.29
CA ILE A 231 5.72 -16.38 -4.12
C ILE A 231 5.95 -17.60 -3.24
N GLU A 232 5.22 -18.67 -3.53
CA GLU A 232 5.31 -19.93 -2.80
C GLU A 232 6.76 -20.44 -2.70
N GLN A 233 7.19 -20.80 -1.50
CA GLN A 233 8.52 -21.34 -1.17
C GLN A 233 9.70 -20.37 -1.26
N VAL A 234 9.46 -19.07 -1.48
CA VAL A 234 10.46 -18.04 -1.18
C VAL A 234 10.64 -17.96 0.34
N LYS A 235 11.86 -18.21 0.81
CA LYS A 235 12.19 -18.19 2.25
C LYS A 235 12.78 -16.87 2.72
N ALA A 236 13.43 -16.15 1.81
CA ALA A 236 14.05 -14.87 2.09
C ALA A 236 14.31 -14.12 0.80
N VAL A 237 14.22 -12.79 0.85
CA VAL A 237 14.58 -11.90 -0.26
C VAL A 237 15.76 -11.03 0.14
N ASN A 238 16.90 -11.22 -0.51
CA ASN A 238 18.06 -10.38 -0.39
C ASN A 238 18.03 -9.29 -1.48
N ASN A 239 17.34 -8.19 -1.18
CA ASN A 239 17.21 -7.07 -2.09
C ASN A 239 18.46 -6.17 -2.10
N ARG A 240 19.21 -6.23 -3.19
CA ARG A 240 20.43 -5.45 -3.45
C ARG A 240 20.27 -4.53 -4.66
N LEU A 241 19.05 -4.13 -4.97
CA LEU A 241 18.79 -3.17 -6.04
C LEU A 241 19.43 -1.81 -5.73
N ALA A 242 20.03 -1.21 -6.75
CA ALA A 242 20.50 0.17 -6.70
C ALA A 242 19.39 1.11 -7.20
N VAL A 243 19.12 2.19 -6.47
CA VAL A 243 18.22 3.24 -6.96
C VAL A 243 19.01 4.15 -7.90
N ASP A 244 18.57 4.22 -9.16
CA ASP A 244 19.12 5.07 -10.20
C ASP A 244 18.00 5.98 -10.74
N PRO A 245 17.85 7.21 -10.19
CA PRO A 245 16.80 8.13 -10.59
C PRO A 245 16.81 8.52 -12.08
N SER A 246 17.90 8.21 -12.81
CA SER A 246 18.03 8.50 -14.24
C SER A 246 17.35 7.46 -15.14
N LEU A 247 17.02 6.27 -14.62
CA LEU A 247 16.27 5.25 -15.36
C LEU A 247 14.85 5.69 -15.74
N GLY A 248 14.41 6.86 -15.27
CA GLY A 248 12.99 7.19 -15.30
C GLY A 248 12.22 6.21 -14.42
N ASN A 249 10.92 6.07 -14.67
CA ASN A 249 10.08 5.09 -14.00
C ASN A 249 9.82 3.96 -14.99
N GLY A 250 10.61 2.88 -14.96
CA GLY A 250 10.38 1.69 -15.79
C GLY A 250 10.43 1.90 -17.31
N VAL A 251 10.54 0.82 -18.06
CA VAL A 251 10.26 0.83 -19.49
C VAL A 251 8.73 0.84 -19.63
N ARG A 252 8.07 1.97 -19.35
CA ARG A 252 6.68 2.26 -19.78
C ARG A 252 6.63 2.52 -21.29
N THR A 253 7.52 1.90 -22.07
CA THR A 253 7.68 2.22 -23.50
C THR A 253 6.62 1.46 -24.30
N GLY A 254 5.76 2.23 -24.99
CA GLY A 254 5.00 1.80 -26.14
C GLY A 254 4.12 0.57 -25.90
N HIS A 255 2.90 0.80 -25.45
CA HIS A 255 1.90 -0.22 -25.18
C HIS A 255 1.80 -1.27 -26.30
N THR A 256 2.40 -2.44 -26.08
CA THR A 256 1.82 -3.68 -26.60
C THR A 256 0.76 -4.10 -25.59
N TRP A 257 -0.46 -3.62 -25.78
CA TRP A 257 -1.60 -4.10 -25.01
C TRP A 257 -1.71 -5.62 -25.22
N PRO A 258 -1.76 -6.43 -24.15
CA PRO A 258 -2.06 -7.85 -24.28
C PRO A 258 -3.40 -8.03 -24.99
N SER A 259 -3.60 -9.16 -25.68
CA SER A 259 -4.95 -9.53 -26.11
C SER A 259 -5.82 -9.78 -24.87
N GLU A 260 -7.14 -9.71 -25.02
CA GLU A 260 -8.08 -9.99 -23.91
C GLU A 260 -7.83 -11.38 -23.33
N GLU A 261 -7.55 -12.37 -24.17
CA GLU A 261 -7.23 -13.73 -23.73
C GLU A 261 -5.92 -13.78 -22.94
N ALA A 262 -4.91 -13.02 -23.34
CA ALA A 262 -3.65 -12.93 -22.62
C ALA A 262 -3.81 -12.19 -21.29
N LEU A 263 -4.66 -11.17 -21.24
CA LEU A 263 -4.94 -10.38 -20.04
C LEU A 263 -5.74 -11.20 -19.02
N GLN A 264 -6.80 -11.87 -19.47
CA GLN A 264 -7.59 -12.80 -18.65
C GLN A 264 -6.74 -13.95 -18.12
N ALA A 265 -5.87 -14.53 -18.94
CA ALA A 265 -4.95 -15.58 -18.50
C ALA A 265 -3.96 -15.06 -17.44
N SER A 266 -3.38 -13.87 -17.66
CA SER A 266 -2.45 -13.26 -16.70
C SER A 266 -3.15 -12.96 -15.37
N LEU A 267 -4.38 -12.45 -15.41
CA LEU A 267 -5.18 -12.17 -14.22
C LEU A 267 -5.56 -13.42 -13.46
N LYS A 268 -6.01 -14.47 -14.15
CA LYS A 268 -6.29 -15.73 -13.49
C LYS A 268 -5.03 -16.34 -12.86
N GLU A 269 -3.90 -16.28 -13.58
CA GLU A 269 -2.63 -16.78 -13.08
C GLU A 269 -2.13 -16.01 -11.85
N ASP A 270 -2.31 -14.70 -11.80
CA ASP A 270 -1.88 -13.88 -10.66
C ASP A 270 -2.70 -14.18 -9.41
N LEU A 271 -4.03 -14.22 -9.55
CA LEU A 271 -4.93 -14.60 -8.45
C LEU A 271 -4.67 -16.02 -7.94
N ASP A 272 -4.38 -16.97 -8.84
CA ASP A 272 -4.10 -18.36 -8.46
C ASP A 272 -2.74 -18.53 -7.74
N HIS A 273 -1.80 -17.59 -7.94
CA HIS A 273 -0.49 -17.61 -7.29
C HIS A 273 -0.43 -16.79 -6.00
N ASP A 274 -1.36 -15.86 -5.78
CA ASP A 274 -1.40 -15.12 -4.53
C ASP A 274 -1.97 -15.98 -3.39
N SER A 275 -1.06 -16.46 -2.54
CA SER A 275 -1.40 -17.22 -1.33
C SER A 275 -2.31 -16.50 -0.34
N ARG A 276 -2.49 -15.17 -0.46
CA ARG A 276 -3.44 -14.41 0.35
C ARG A 276 -4.89 -14.60 -0.10
N ILE A 277 -5.14 -15.25 -1.24
CA ILE A 277 -6.46 -15.44 -1.85
C ILE A 277 -6.73 -16.94 -2.09
N ASP A 278 -7.88 -17.44 -1.67
CA ASP A 278 -8.41 -18.69 -2.22
C ASP A 278 -9.14 -18.39 -3.54
N ALA A 279 -8.40 -18.43 -4.65
CA ALA A 279 -8.91 -18.09 -5.98
C ALA A 279 -9.72 -19.21 -6.65
N ALA A 280 -9.96 -20.34 -5.97
CA ALA A 280 -10.59 -21.52 -6.56
C ALA A 280 -11.99 -21.24 -7.12
N ASP A 281 -12.76 -20.41 -6.42
CA ASP A 281 -14.13 -20.02 -6.79
C ASP A 281 -14.19 -18.65 -7.50
N ILE A 282 -13.05 -18.02 -7.79
CA ILE A 282 -12.99 -16.75 -8.53
C ILE A 282 -12.95 -17.02 -10.02
N THR A 283 -13.92 -16.44 -10.73
CA THR A 283 -13.95 -16.36 -12.19
C THR A 283 -13.56 -14.97 -12.64
N VAL A 284 -12.78 -14.91 -13.72
CA VAL A 284 -12.29 -13.67 -14.32
C VAL A 284 -12.81 -13.59 -15.74
N ASP A 285 -13.41 -12.46 -16.08
CA ASP A 285 -13.73 -12.06 -17.44
C ASP A 285 -13.03 -10.74 -17.76
N VAL A 286 -12.51 -10.59 -18.98
CA VAL A 286 -11.86 -9.35 -19.40
C VAL A 286 -12.34 -8.99 -20.79
N GLU A 287 -13.03 -7.86 -20.88
CA GLU A 287 -13.43 -7.27 -22.15
C GLU A 287 -12.84 -5.87 -22.18
N TYR A 288 -12.13 -5.50 -23.26
CA TYR A 288 -11.67 -4.12 -23.40
C TYR A 288 -10.81 -3.66 -22.21
N GLY A 289 -10.03 -4.54 -21.59
CA GLY A 289 -9.24 -4.24 -20.37
C GLY A 289 -10.07 -4.00 -19.10
N HIS A 290 -11.41 -4.05 -19.18
CA HIS A 290 -12.30 -4.08 -18.03
C HIS A 290 -12.33 -5.50 -17.46
N ALA A 291 -11.72 -5.68 -16.29
CA ALA A 291 -11.71 -6.95 -15.58
C ALA A 291 -12.96 -7.05 -14.69
N VAL A 292 -13.70 -8.15 -14.80
CA VAL A 292 -14.81 -8.50 -13.92
C VAL A 292 -14.39 -9.70 -13.06
N LEU A 293 -14.43 -9.51 -11.74
CA LEU A 293 -14.16 -10.56 -10.75
C LEU A 293 -15.50 -11.04 -10.18
N ASP A 294 -15.91 -12.26 -10.53
CA ASP A 294 -17.14 -12.91 -10.08
C ASP A 294 -16.83 -14.15 -9.25
N GLY A 295 -17.81 -14.60 -8.47
CA GLY A 295 -17.71 -15.81 -7.64
C GLY A 295 -17.73 -15.53 -6.14
N SER A 296 -16.95 -16.29 -5.37
CA SER A 296 -16.88 -16.14 -3.92
C SER A 296 -15.48 -16.25 -3.37
N VAL A 297 -15.27 -15.54 -2.26
CA VAL A 297 -14.10 -15.62 -1.38
C VAL A 297 -14.56 -15.85 0.05
N THR A 298 -13.65 -16.16 0.98
CA THR A 298 -14.05 -16.46 2.36
C THR A 298 -14.00 -15.26 3.29
N THR A 299 -13.28 -14.21 2.91
CA THR A 299 -13.08 -13.00 3.72
C THR A 299 -13.18 -11.70 2.91
N ASN A 300 -13.42 -10.57 3.59
CA ASN A 300 -13.39 -9.26 2.95
C ASN A 300 -11.97 -8.88 2.50
N ARG A 301 -10.95 -9.36 3.23
CA ARG A 301 -9.55 -9.16 2.91
C ARG A 301 -9.20 -9.77 1.55
N GLU A 302 -9.51 -11.05 1.33
CA GLU A 302 -9.33 -11.72 0.03
C GLU A 302 -10.02 -10.95 -1.10
N LYS A 303 -11.25 -10.49 -0.87
CA LYS A 303 -12.00 -9.70 -1.85
C LYS A 303 -11.23 -8.46 -2.29
N ARG A 304 -10.61 -7.74 -1.36
CA ARG A 304 -9.86 -6.50 -1.65
C ARG A 304 -8.49 -6.77 -2.25
N ILE A 305 -7.82 -7.83 -1.82
CA ILE A 305 -6.54 -8.23 -2.40
C ILE A 305 -6.75 -8.64 -3.86
N ALA A 306 -7.77 -9.46 -4.17
CA ALA A 306 -8.08 -9.86 -5.54
C ALA A 306 -8.34 -8.65 -6.46
N GLU A 307 -8.96 -7.59 -5.93
CA GLU A 307 -9.14 -6.35 -6.68
C GLU A 307 -7.84 -5.60 -6.91
N GLN A 308 -6.99 -5.53 -5.89
CA GLN A 308 -5.70 -4.85 -5.98
C GLN A 308 -4.77 -5.55 -6.98
N ASP A 309 -4.68 -6.88 -6.91
CA ASP A 309 -3.90 -7.69 -7.85
C ASP A 309 -4.39 -7.47 -9.28
N ALA A 310 -5.72 -7.41 -9.48
CA ALA A 310 -6.28 -7.10 -10.78
C ALA A 310 -5.86 -5.72 -11.31
N TYR A 311 -5.76 -4.69 -10.47
CA TYR A 311 -5.28 -3.36 -10.89
C TYR A 311 -3.78 -3.31 -11.18
N ASP A 312 -3.00 -4.23 -10.61
CA ASP A 312 -1.53 -4.24 -10.74
C ASP A 312 -1.05 -4.88 -12.06
N ILE A 313 -1.95 -5.58 -12.78
CA ILE A 313 -1.67 -6.23 -14.06
C ILE A 313 -1.64 -5.25 -15.22
N VAL A 314 -0.56 -5.33 -16.00
CA VAL A 314 -0.40 -4.59 -17.26
C VAL A 314 -1.54 -4.89 -18.23
N GLY A 315 -2.31 -3.85 -18.58
CA GLY A 315 -3.41 -3.94 -19.54
C GLY A 315 -4.79 -3.80 -18.90
N VAL A 316 -4.92 -4.00 -17.59
CA VAL A 316 -6.18 -3.77 -16.88
C VAL A 316 -6.45 -2.26 -16.80
N THR A 317 -7.63 -1.85 -17.26
CA THR A 317 -8.06 -0.45 -17.31
C THR A 317 -9.06 -0.12 -16.19
N SER A 318 -9.82 -1.11 -15.73
CA SER A 318 -10.79 -0.98 -14.65
C SER A 318 -11.16 -2.36 -14.10
N VAL A 319 -11.56 -2.41 -12.83
CA VAL A 319 -11.97 -3.66 -12.17
C VAL A 319 -13.38 -3.50 -11.60
N ALA A 320 -14.29 -4.39 -11.99
CA ALA A 320 -15.59 -4.61 -11.36
C ALA A 320 -15.50 -5.82 -10.43
N ASN A 321 -15.49 -5.58 -9.12
CA ASN A 321 -15.38 -6.64 -8.12
C ASN A 321 -16.75 -7.04 -7.56
N HIS A 322 -17.31 -8.10 -8.12
CA HIS A 322 -18.59 -8.70 -7.72
C HIS A 322 -18.46 -9.88 -6.77
N LEU A 323 -17.26 -10.15 -6.24
CA LEU A 323 -17.01 -11.25 -5.32
C LEU A 323 -17.93 -11.19 -4.11
N THR A 324 -18.52 -12.32 -3.77
CA THR A 324 -19.35 -12.50 -2.57
C THR A 324 -18.55 -13.17 -1.45
N ILE A 325 -18.84 -12.84 -0.19
CA ILE A 325 -18.13 -13.44 0.95
C ILE A 325 -18.92 -14.65 1.45
N ASN A 326 -18.39 -15.85 1.22
CA ASN A 326 -18.95 -17.12 1.67
C ASN A 326 -18.27 -17.58 2.98
N ALA A 327 -18.49 -16.83 4.06
CA ALA A 327 -18.00 -17.20 5.39
C ALA A 327 -18.95 -18.20 6.08
N PRO A 328 -18.43 -19.14 6.91
CA PRO A 328 -19.25 -20.01 7.74
C PRO A 328 -20.22 -19.21 8.62
N LEU A 329 -21.45 -19.71 8.81
CA LEU A 329 -22.42 -19.07 9.72
C LEU A 329 -21.88 -19.10 11.15
N CYS A 330 -21.76 -17.92 11.75
CA CYS A 330 -21.52 -17.75 13.18
C CYS A 330 -22.83 -17.32 13.87
N ASP A 331 -22.92 -17.56 15.17
CA ASP A 331 -23.99 -16.96 15.98
C ASP A 331 -23.79 -15.44 16.02
N ASP A 332 -24.81 -14.66 15.65
CA ASP A 332 -24.68 -13.21 15.51
C ASP A 332 -24.32 -12.51 16.84
N HIS A 333 -24.78 -13.02 17.98
CA HIS A 333 -24.43 -12.45 19.29
C HIS A 333 -22.98 -12.76 19.66
N LEU A 334 -22.49 -13.97 19.34
CA LEU A 334 -21.07 -14.26 19.47
C LEU A 334 -20.27 -13.33 18.56
N LEU A 335 -20.68 -13.15 17.30
CA LEU A 335 -20.01 -12.28 16.34
C LEU A 335 -19.90 -10.83 16.84
N ASP A 336 -20.97 -10.26 17.40
CA ASP A 336 -20.96 -8.94 18.05
C ASP A 336 -19.90 -8.88 19.15
N THR A 337 -19.82 -9.92 20.00
CA THR A 337 -18.86 -9.98 21.10
C THR A 337 -17.41 -10.03 20.60
N LEU A 338 -17.14 -10.82 19.55
CA LEU A 338 -15.81 -10.90 18.94
C LEU A 338 -15.40 -9.54 18.36
N ILE A 339 -16.29 -8.91 17.59
CA ILE A 339 -16.01 -7.62 16.94
C ILE A 339 -15.79 -6.51 17.97
N GLU A 340 -16.63 -6.43 19.01
CA GLU A 340 -16.43 -5.47 20.11
C GLU A 340 -15.05 -5.64 20.76
N SER A 341 -14.58 -6.88 20.89
CA SER A 341 -13.28 -7.18 21.49
C SER A 341 -12.10 -6.81 20.56
N GLU A 342 -12.25 -6.96 19.24
CA GLU A 342 -11.27 -6.48 18.25
C GLU A 342 -11.13 -4.96 18.28
N LEU A 343 -12.26 -4.25 18.24
CA LEU A 343 -12.24 -2.79 18.21
C LEU A 343 -11.68 -2.18 19.50
N ARG A 344 -11.91 -2.83 20.66
CA ARG A 344 -11.34 -2.42 21.95
C ARG A 344 -9.84 -2.69 22.09
N SER A 345 -9.32 -3.67 21.36
CA SER A 345 -7.89 -4.03 21.37
C SER A 345 -7.10 -3.35 20.25
N ASP A 346 -7.77 -2.72 19.28
CA ASP A 346 -7.11 -1.98 18.21
C ASP A 346 -6.42 -0.70 18.69
N ALA A 347 -5.18 -0.49 18.26
CA ALA A 347 -4.32 0.61 18.67
C ALA A 347 -4.87 2.00 18.32
N MET A 348 -5.72 2.11 17.29
CA MET A 348 -6.33 3.37 16.88
C MET A 348 -7.79 3.49 17.35
N LEU A 349 -8.56 2.41 17.29
CA LEU A 349 -10.01 2.43 17.47
C LEU A 349 -10.48 2.30 18.93
N HIS A 350 -9.63 1.78 19.83
CA HIS A 350 -10.01 1.55 21.24
C HIS A 350 -10.51 2.80 21.98
N ARG A 351 -10.18 4.00 21.48
CA ARG A 351 -10.60 5.29 22.05
C ARG A 351 -12.00 5.74 21.63
N PHE A 352 -12.60 5.10 20.62
CA PHE A 352 -13.90 5.46 20.09
C PHE A 352 -15.00 4.54 20.65
N ASP A 353 -16.17 5.14 20.90
CA ASP A 353 -17.37 4.40 21.25
C ASP A 353 -18.10 3.98 19.97
N LEU A 354 -17.82 2.76 19.51
CA LEU A 354 -18.38 2.17 18.29
C LEU A 354 -19.42 1.12 18.67
N GLY A 355 -20.64 1.28 18.15
CA GLY A 355 -21.75 0.35 18.35
C GLY A 355 -21.81 -0.70 17.25
N ILE A 356 -21.94 -1.97 17.63
CA ILE A 356 -21.94 -3.13 16.73
C ILE A 356 -23.26 -3.86 16.81
N HIS A 357 -23.77 -4.28 15.65
CA HIS A 357 -24.92 -5.17 15.57
C HIS A 357 -24.80 -6.09 14.35
N SER A 358 -24.86 -7.39 14.59
CA SER A 358 -24.78 -8.42 13.56
C SER A 358 -26.15 -9.06 13.30
N ALA A 359 -26.44 -9.30 12.04
CA ALA A 359 -27.62 -10.05 11.61
C ALA A 359 -27.30 -10.86 10.35
N ALA A 360 -27.38 -12.18 10.45
CA ALA A 360 -27.08 -13.13 9.36
C ALA A 360 -25.67 -12.92 8.76
N GLY A 361 -24.69 -12.57 9.58
CA GLY A 361 -23.32 -12.26 9.16
C GLY A 361 -23.13 -10.87 8.51
N THR A 362 -24.18 -10.05 8.43
CA THR A 362 -24.06 -8.63 8.08
C THR A 362 -23.85 -7.81 9.36
N VAL A 363 -22.73 -7.10 9.45
CA VAL A 363 -22.35 -6.30 10.60
C VAL A 363 -22.65 -4.84 10.34
N THR A 364 -23.53 -4.23 11.12
CA THR A 364 -23.72 -2.77 11.13
C THR A 364 -22.79 -2.14 12.15
N ILE A 365 -21.95 -1.20 11.72
CA ILE A 365 -21.05 -0.43 12.59
C ILE A 365 -21.58 1.00 12.68
N THR A 366 -21.74 1.50 13.90
CA THR A 366 -22.24 2.86 14.18
C THR A 366 -21.30 3.59 15.14
N GLY A 367 -21.36 4.91 15.18
CA GLY A 367 -20.57 5.71 16.12
C GLY A 367 -20.02 6.97 15.50
N LYS A 368 -18.99 7.53 16.14
CA LYS A 368 -18.34 8.75 15.70
C LYS A 368 -16.82 8.64 15.84
N VAL A 369 -16.11 8.93 14.75
CA VAL A 369 -14.65 9.00 14.68
C VAL A 369 -14.21 10.39 14.22
N ASP A 370 -12.91 10.65 14.17
CA ASP A 370 -12.35 11.96 13.81
C ASP A 370 -11.95 12.08 12.35
N THR A 371 -11.57 10.98 11.71
CA THR A 371 -11.11 10.96 10.32
C THR A 371 -11.82 9.88 9.50
N VAL A 372 -11.83 10.03 8.17
CA VAL A 372 -12.33 8.97 7.30
C VAL A 372 -11.44 7.74 7.34
N TYR A 373 -10.14 7.90 7.58
CA TYR A 373 -9.25 6.76 7.76
C TYR A 373 -9.66 5.89 8.95
N GLU A 374 -10.02 6.48 10.09
CA GLU A 374 -10.55 5.70 11.23
C GLU A 374 -11.86 5.00 10.89
N LYS A 375 -12.71 5.64 10.09
CA LYS A 375 -13.94 5.03 9.60
C LYS A 375 -13.66 3.79 8.75
N THR A 376 -12.73 3.88 7.79
CA THR A 376 -12.36 2.74 6.92
C THR A 376 -11.57 1.69 7.68
N HIS A 377 -10.64 2.09 8.56
CA HIS A 377 -9.89 1.17 9.42
C HIS A 377 -10.81 0.32 10.28
N ALA A 378 -11.92 0.87 10.77
CA ALA A 378 -12.94 0.07 11.46
C ALA A 378 -13.55 -1.02 10.57
N GLU A 379 -13.81 -0.75 9.29
CA GLU A 379 -14.26 -1.80 8.36
C GLU A 379 -13.20 -2.88 8.18
N ASP A 380 -11.93 -2.49 8.11
CA ASP A 380 -10.81 -3.41 7.91
C ASP A 380 -10.69 -4.36 9.11
N VAL A 381 -10.67 -3.81 10.33
CA VAL A 381 -10.63 -4.59 11.58
C VAL A 381 -11.82 -5.53 11.69
N VAL A 382 -13.04 -5.06 11.40
CA VAL A 382 -14.24 -5.92 11.40
C VAL A 382 -14.18 -6.99 10.30
N GLY A 383 -13.67 -6.63 9.11
CA GLY A 383 -13.58 -7.53 7.96
C GLY A 383 -12.63 -8.71 8.13
N HIS A 384 -11.71 -8.63 9.11
CA HIS A 384 -10.81 -9.73 9.47
C HIS A 384 -11.46 -10.77 10.40
N VAL A 385 -12.59 -10.44 11.04
CA VAL A 385 -13.25 -11.35 12.00
C VAL A 385 -13.95 -12.48 11.28
N ARG A 386 -13.65 -13.72 11.70
CA ARG A 386 -14.30 -14.92 11.18
C ARG A 386 -15.82 -14.87 11.35
N GLY A 387 -16.54 -15.04 10.24
CA GLY A 387 -18.01 -15.05 10.20
C GLY A 387 -18.63 -13.76 9.68
N VAL A 388 -17.85 -12.69 9.50
CA VAL A 388 -18.32 -11.46 8.82
C VAL A 388 -18.46 -11.72 7.32
N ARG A 389 -19.66 -11.47 6.79
CA ARG A 389 -20.00 -11.64 5.36
C ARG A 389 -20.24 -10.31 4.65
N SER A 390 -20.75 -9.34 5.38
CA SER A 390 -20.98 -7.99 4.87
C SER A 390 -20.83 -7.01 6.01
N ILE A 391 -20.45 -5.79 5.68
CA ILE A 391 -20.32 -4.69 6.63
C ILE A 391 -21.25 -3.58 6.15
N ASP A 392 -21.91 -2.90 7.06
CA ASP A 392 -22.68 -1.69 6.82
C ASP A 392 -22.12 -0.61 7.73
N ASN A 393 -21.20 0.20 7.19
CA ASN A 393 -20.48 1.18 7.98
C ASN A 393 -21.19 2.54 8.03
N ARG A 394 -21.97 2.71 9.09
CA ARG A 394 -22.72 3.92 9.41
C ARG A 394 -21.99 4.83 10.40
N ILE A 395 -20.67 4.66 10.57
CA ILE A 395 -19.85 5.60 11.36
C ILE A 395 -19.94 7.00 10.75
N SER A 396 -20.07 8.00 11.63
CA SER A 396 -20.00 9.42 11.29
C SER A 396 -18.61 9.98 11.58
N VAL A 397 -18.13 10.92 10.77
CA VAL A 397 -16.81 11.56 10.95
C VAL A 397 -16.99 12.96 11.50
N SER A 398 -16.21 13.30 12.53
CA SER A 398 -16.25 14.59 13.22
C SER A 398 -15.64 15.69 12.34
N GLU A 399 -16.26 16.87 12.28
CA GLU A 399 -15.78 18.00 11.45
C GLU A 399 -14.61 18.77 12.11
N ALA A 400 -13.73 18.10 12.87
CA ALA A 400 -12.71 18.80 13.64
C ALA A 400 -11.63 19.42 12.73
N LYS A 401 -11.63 20.77 12.69
CA LYS A 401 -10.68 21.65 11.99
C LYS A 401 -10.56 21.38 10.48
N ARG A 402 -11.60 21.74 9.73
CA ARG A 402 -11.55 21.79 8.26
C ARG A 402 -10.47 22.79 7.79
N LEU A 403 -9.46 22.27 7.11
CA LEU A 403 -8.75 23.06 6.11
C LEU A 403 -9.77 23.61 5.11
N SER A 404 -9.54 24.81 4.59
CA SER A 404 -10.37 25.32 3.52
C SER A 404 -10.24 24.44 2.28
N ASP A 405 -11.28 24.39 1.45
CA ASP A 405 -11.23 23.64 0.18
C ASP A 405 -10.06 24.08 -0.71
N ALA A 406 -9.64 25.35 -0.62
CA ALA A 406 -8.47 25.86 -1.31
C ALA A 406 -7.15 25.27 -0.79
N GLU A 407 -7.01 25.12 0.53
CA GLU A 407 -5.86 24.47 1.16
C GLU A 407 -5.84 22.97 0.85
N LEU A 408 -6.99 22.30 0.91
CA LEU A 408 -7.14 20.88 0.55
C LEU A 408 -6.77 20.65 -0.92
N LYS A 409 -7.28 21.48 -1.83
CA LYS A 409 -6.92 21.45 -3.25
C LYS A 409 -5.41 21.59 -3.43
N ALA A 410 -4.78 22.57 -2.78
CA ALA A 410 -3.34 22.79 -2.89
C ALA A 410 -2.54 21.59 -2.34
N ALA A 411 -2.97 21.00 -1.22
CA ALA A 411 -2.35 19.82 -0.64
C ALA A 411 -2.43 18.60 -1.58
N ILE A 412 -3.60 18.30 -2.14
CA ILE A 412 -3.76 17.21 -3.11
C ILE A 412 -2.87 17.45 -4.34
N GLN A 413 -2.90 18.66 -4.91
CA GLN A 413 -2.09 19.00 -6.09
C GLN A 413 -0.59 18.85 -5.81
N SER A 414 -0.12 19.29 -4.64
CA SER A 414 1.27 19.11 -4.20
C SER A 414 1.63 17.63 -4.12
N ARG A 415 0.81 16.83 -3.43
CA ARG A 415 1.06 15.39 -3.24
C ARG A 415 1.08 14.63 -4.58
N LEU A 416 0.11 14.87 -5.47
CA LEU A 416 0.07 14.24 -6.79
C LEU A 416 1.32 14.57 -7.62
N LYS A 417 1.79 15.82 -7.55
CA LYS A 417 2.97 16.26 -8.30
C LYS A 417 4.28 15.64 -7.79
N HIS A 418 4.37 15.40 -6.49
CA HIS A 418 5.61 14.98 -5.85
C HIS A 418 5.66 13.48 -5.49
N ASN A 419 4.54 12.77 -5.59
CA ASN A 419 4.45 11.32 -5.47
C ASN A 419 4.80 10.63 -6.80
N ARG A 420 5.77 9.72 -6.79
CA ARG A 420 6.29 9.01 -7.97
C ARG A 420 5.26 8.15 -8.69
N GLU A 421 4.24 7.66 -7.97
CA GLU A 421 3.13 6.88 -8.54
C GLU A 421 2.11 7.73 -9.31
N THR A 422 2.18 9.06 -9.22
CA THR A 422 1.21 9.98 -9.88
C THR A 422 1.88 11.15 -10.61
N SER A 423 3.16 11.42 -10.34
CA SER A 423 3.88 12.60 -10.85
C SER A 423 4.03 12.69 -12.37
N PHE A 424 3.78 11.61 -13.13
CA PHE A 424 3.83 11.62 -14.59
C PHE A 424 2.58 12.24 -15.22
N CYS A 425 1.40 12.07 -14.61
CA CYS A 425 0.13 12.66 -15.04
C CYS A 425 -0.33 13.79 -14.10
N GLY A 426 0.42 14.09 -13.04
CA GLY A 426 0.03 15.07 -12.02
C GLY A 426 -0.23 16.48 -12.59
N ASP A 427 0.43 16.87 -13.67
CA ASP A 427 0.17 18.15 -14.35
C ASP A 427 -1.11 18.10 -15.24
N ASP A 428 -1.56 16.91 -15.64
CA ASP A 428 -2.77 16.66 -16.43
C ASP A 428 -4.01 16.39 -15.54
N ILE A 429 -3.81 16.12 -14.26
CA ILE A 429 -4.87 15.96 -13.26
C ILE A 429 -5.31 17.34 -12.72
N ARG A 430 -6.53 17.72 -13.06
CA ARG A 430 -7.24 18.84 -12.44
C ARG A 430 -7.93 18.39 -11.16
N VAL A 431 -7.63 19.11 -10.07
CA VAL A 431 -8.25 18.92 -8.75
C VAL A 431 -9.22 20.07 -8.44
N GLU A 432 -10.42 19.72 -8.04
CA GLU A 432 -11.39 20.62 -7.40
C GLU A 432 -11.77 20.05 -6.04
N VAL A 433 -12.06 20.91 -5.07
CA VAL A 433 -12.52 20.48 -3.75
C VAL A 433 -13.73 21.34 -3.37
N LEU A 434 -14.78 20.70 -2.87
CA LEU A 434 -15.97 21.37 -2.34
C LEU A 434 -16.45 20.65 -1.09
N ASN A 435 -16.45 21.35 0.05
CA ASN A 435 -16.84 20.84 1.36
C ASN A 435 -16.14 19.50 1.72
N GLY A 436 -14.84 19.37 1.40
CA GLY A 436 -14.06 18.14 1.64
C GLY A 436 -14.34 16.98 0.68
N VAL A 437 -15.12 17.21 -0.39
CA VAL A 437 -15.22 16.29 -1.53
C VAL A 437 -14.21 16.71 -2.59
N ALA A 438 -13.22 15.87 -2.89
CA ALA A 438 -12.28 16.09 -3.98
C ALA A 438 -12.86 15.56 -5.30
N VAL A 439 -12.72 16.31 -6.39
CA VAL A 439 -13.05 15.87 -7.75
C VAL A 439 -11.76 15.87 -8.55
N LEU A 440 -11.38 14.71 -9.07
CA LEU A 440 -10.23 14.53 -9.95
C LEU A 440 -10.74 14.42 -11.39
N SER A 441 -10.20 15.21 -12.31
CA SER A 441 -10.58 15.19 -13.74
C SER A 441 -9.38 15.47 -14.63
N GLY A 442 -9.43 15.04 -15.88
CA GLY A 442 -8.27 15.07 -16.78
C GLY A 442 -8.02 13.69 -17.35
N SER A 443 -6.78 13.45 -17.76
CA SER A 443 -6.38 12.20 -18.38
C SER A 443 -5.14 11.59 -17.72
N VAL A 444 -5.04 10.26 -17.80
CA VAL A 444 -3.89 9.46 -17.34
C VAL A 444 -3.58 8.40 -18.39
N ASP A 445 -2.40 7.77 -18.32
CA ASP A 445 -2.00 6.76 -19.30
C ASP A 445 -2.46 5.35 -18.90
N LEU A 446 -2.57 5.06 -17.59
CA LEU A 446 -2.90 3.73 -17.07
C LEU A 446 -3.92 3.78 -15.92
N ALA A 447 -4.65 2.68 -15.70
CA ALA A 447 -5.64 2.57 -14.62
C ALA A 447 -5.05 2.67 -13.22
N ILE A 448 -3.88 2.08 -13.03
CA ILE A 448 -3.20 2.15 -11.74
C ILE A 448 -2.93 3.60 -11.35
N GLU A 449 -2.67 4.48 -12.32
CA GLU A 449 -2.39 5.91 -12.11
C GLU A 449 -3.66 6.64 -11.69
N ARG A 450 -4.78 6.33 -12.36
CA ARG A 450 -6.12 6.77 -11.95
C ARG A 450 -6.43 6.34 -10.52
N TYR A 451 -6.11 5.10 -10.16
CA TYR A 451 -6.34 4.55 -8.83
C TYR A 451 -5.43 5.18 -7.76
N GLN A 452 -4.13 5.32 -8.02
CA GLN A 452 -3.21 5.96 -7.06
C GLN A 452 -3.53 7.45 -6.88
N ALA A 453 -3.98 8.14 -7.92
CA ALA A 453 -4.43 9.55 -7.80
C ALA A 453 -5.60 9.69 -6.83
N GLU A 454 -6.57 8.77 -6.89
CA GLU A 454 -7.68 8.71 -5.94
C GLU A 454 -7.20 8.47 -4.51
N ARG A 455 -6.29 7.51 -4.31
CA ARG A 455 -5.73 7.21 -2.97
C ARG A 455 -4.98 8.39 -2.37
N VAL A 456 -4.14 9.06 -3.16
CA VAL A 456 -3.42 10.26 -2.72
C VAL A 456 -4.39 11.37 -2.31
N ALA A 457 -5.46 11.57 -3.08
CA ALA A 457 -6.50 12.54 -2.73
C ALA A 457 -7.26 12.12 -1.46
N PHE A 458 -7.66 10.86 -1.35
CA PHE A 458 -8.46 10.33 -0.25
C PHE A 458 -7.70 10.33 1.08
N HIS A 459 -6.41 10.00 1.08
CA HIS A 459 -5.57 10.05 2.28
C HIS A 459 -5.17 11.48 2.69
N THR A 460 -5.58 12.51 1.94
CA THR A 460 -5.33 13.90 2.32
C THR A 460 -6.28 14.30 3.45
N ALA A 461 -5.73 14.67 4.59
CA ALA A 461 -6.48 15.01 5.80
C ALA A 461 -7.53 16.10 5.51
N GLY A 462 -8.79 15.80 5.79
CA GLY A 462 -9.95 16.67 5.53
C GLY A 462 -10.73 16.31 4.27
N ILE A 463 -10.23 15.41 3.42
CA ILE A 463 -10.99 14.79 2.34
C ILE A 463 -11.77 13.61 2.91
N TRP A 464 -13.08 13.60 2.63
CA TRP A 464 -13.95 12.51 3.07
C TRP A 464 -14.58 11.72 1.91
N LYS A 465 -14.52 12.26 0.70
CA LYS A 465 -14.93 11.59 -0.53
C LYS A 465 -14.06 12.07 -1.69
N VAL A 466 -13.72 11.15 -2.58
CA VAL A 466 -13.09 11.46 -3.87
C VAL A 466 -14.03 11.05 -4.99
N GLU A 467 -14.25 11.94 -5.94
CA GLU A 467 -14.94 11.67 -7.20
C GLU A 467 -13.88 11.61 -8.31
N ASN A 468 -13.47 10.39 -8.64
CA ASN A 468 -12.43 10.14 -9.62
C ASN A 468 -12.99 10.06 -11.05
N ARG A 469 -12.92 11.18 -11.77
CA ARG A 469 -13.39 11.38 -13.14
C ARG A 469 -12.24 11.42 -14.16
N LEU A 470 -11.10 10.82 -13.82
CA LEU A 470 -9.98 10.68 -14.74
C LEU A 470 -10.31 9.69 -15.86
N VAL A 471 -9.89 10.03 -17.08
CA VAL A 471 -10.03 9.21 -18.28
C VAL A 471 -8.66 8.62 -18.64
N ILE A 472 -8.63 7.39 -19.17
CA ILE A 472 -7.39 6.75 -19.62
C ILE A 472 -7.18 7.08 -21.11
N GLU A 473 -6.06 7.69 -21.48
CA GLU A 473 -5.76 8.09 -22.86
C GLU A 473 -5.50 6.88 -23.77
N GLY A 474 -5.70 7.07 -25.08
CA GLY A 474 -5.29 6.10 -26.10
C GLY A 474 -6.25 4.91 -26.29
N VAL A 475 -7.41 4.92 -25.62
CA VAL A 475 -8.44 3.91 -25.86
C VAL A 475 -9.81 4.52 -26.15
N ASP A 476 -10.30 4.25 -27.35
CA ASP A 476 -11.59 4.72 -27.87
C ASP A 476 -12.65 3.66 -27.47
N TYR A 477 -13.11 3.70 -26.22
CA TYR A 477 -14.13 2.77 -25.73
C TYR A 477 -15.55 3.32 -25.90
N PRO A 478 -16.56 2.46 -26.16
CA PRO A 478 -17.96 2.86 -26.27
C PRO A 478 -18.63 2.93 -24.88
N TRP A 479 -18.18 3.87 -24.04
CA TRP A 479 -18.68 4.06 -22.65
C TRP A 479 -20.21 4.23 -22.53
N GLU A 480 -20.88 4.57 -23.63
CA GLU A 480 -22.31 4.83 -23.73
C GLU A 480 -23.15 3.54 -23.77
N GLU A 481 -22.56 2.40 -24.15
CA GLU A 481 -23.27 1.13 -24.32
C GLU A 481 -23.45 0.37 -22.99
N TRP A 482 -22.66 0.68 -21.97
CA TRP A 482 -22.64 0.01 -20.66
C TRP A 482 -23.45 0.76 -19.58
N GLN A 483 -24.20 1.81 -19.95
CA GLN A 483 -24.98 2.65 -19.03
C GLN A 483 -26.38 2.10 -18.66
N GLN A 484 -26.80 0.97 -19.23
CA GLN A 484 -28.18 0.48 -19.06
C GLN A 484 -28.23 -0.81 -18.23
N GLU A 485 -28.83 -0.67 -17.03
CA GLU A 485 -29.27 -1.72 -16.09
C GLU A 485 -28.40 -1.91 -14.83
N ILE A 486 -28.43 -0.90 -13.95
CA ILE A 486 -28.01 -1.02 -12.54
C ILE A 486 -29.14 -1.73 -11.74
N PRO A 487 -28.87 -2.83 -11.00
CA PRO A 487 -29.83 -3.44 -10.09
C PRO A 487 -30.30 -2.46 -8.99
N LYS A 488 -31.60 -2.47 -8.70
CA LYS A 488 -32.27 -1.48 -7.82
C LYS A 488 -31.89 -1.54 -6.34
N ASP A 489 -31.13 -2.54 -5.91
CA ASP A 489 -30.78 -2.78 -4.50
C ASP A 489 -29.35 -2.30 -4.16
N PHE A 490 -28.84 -1.32 -4.90
CA PHE A 490 -27.49 -0.75 -4.75
C PHE A 490 -27.41 0.19 -3.52
N ASP A 491 -26.62 -0.19 -2.51
CA ASP A 491 -26.43 0.56 -1.26
C ASP A 491 -25.32 1.62 -1.38
N GLY A 492 -25.71 2.90 -1.21
CA GLY A 492 -24.88 4.09 -1.47
C GLY A 492 -23.88 4.47 -0.37
N LEU A 493 -23.59 3.58 0.58
CA LEU A 493 -22.61 3.81 1.65
C LEU A 493 -21.32 3.02 1.50
N PHE A 494 -21.24 2.06 0.57
CA PHE A 494 -20.18 1.05 0.53
C PHE A 494 -19.05 1.28 -0.51
N PHE A 495 -19.10 2.37 -1.28
CA PHE A 495 -18.08 2.66 -2.29
C PHE A 495 -17.83 4.16 -2.43
N PRO A 496 -16.60 4.67 -2.21
CA PRO A 496 -16.17 5.97 -2.74
C PRO A 496 -16.06 5.96 -4.29
N ARG A 497 -16.20 4.77 -4.91
CA ARG A 497 -15.98 4.56 -6.33
C ARG A 497 -17.27 4.70 -7.13
N CYS A 498 -17.31 5.75 -7.95
CA CYS A 498 -18.29 6.01 -9.02
C CYS A 498 -19.73 6.23 -8.48
N TYR A 499 -20.38 7.38 -8.62
CA TYR A 499 -20.97 7.84 -9.89
C TYR A 499 -21.47 9.29 -9.77
N PHE A 500 -21.54 9.93 -10.92
CA PHE A 500 -22.19 11.21 -11.18
C PHE A 500 -23.70 11.11 -10.93
N ASN A 501 -24.27 12.13 -10.29
CA ASN A 501 -25.68 12.49 -10.48
C ASN A 501 -25.75 13.97 -10.90
N TYR A 502 -26.14 14.20 -12.15
CA TYR A 502 -26.72 15.47 -12.60
C TYR A 502 -28.24 15.29 -12.62
N GLY A 503 -28.93 15.95 -11.70
CA GLY A 503 -30.39 15.94 -11.56
C GLY A 503 -30.82 16.23 -10.14
#